data_AF-A0A1S6IQ42-F1
#
_entry.id   AF-A0A1S6IQ42-F1
#
_cell.length_a   1.000
_cell.length_b   1.000
_cell.length_c   1.000
_cell.angle_alpha   90.00
_cell.angle_beta   90.00
_cell.angle_gamma   90.00
#
_symmetry.space_group_name_H-M   'P 1'
#
loop_
_entity.id
_entity.type
_entity.pdbx_description
1 polymer ?
#
loop_
_entity_poly.entity_id
_entity_poly.type
_entity_poly.pdbx_seq_one_letter_code
_entity_poly.pdbx_strand_id
1 'polypeptide(L)'
;MMTANKIKQLADSALKSHEKKDYEEAEEKFLEALYLLDDKENELYQLIVYGLGLNYLKQSNFEGARRCFEEGRLNARKAENISHELEMHHLLVVVYRQAGDIEAAKLLSEEEILYRKKHAPNDYEGLAVAYFEASKIYRKLGDTEKYEQVFKEALSNAQKVTDF
;
A
#
# COMPACT_ATOMS: atom_id res chain seq x y z
N MET A 1 21.50 16.23 -16.65
CA MET A 1 21.66 14.77 -16.81
C MET A 1 22.34 14.08 -15.61
N MET A 2 23.20 14.74 -14.83
CA MET A 2 23.83 14.12 -13.64
C MET A 2 22.89 13.92 -12.43
N THR A 3 21.88 14.77 -12.26
CA THR A 3 20.95 14.73 -11.11
C THR A 3 20.01 13.53 -11.12
N ALA A 4 19.41 13.19 -12.27
CA ALA A 4 18.50 12.05 -12.38
C ALA A 4 19.19 10.70 -12.10
N ASN A 5 20.43 10.52 -12.56
CA ASN A 5 21.19 9.31 -12.29
C ASN A 5 21.52 9.16 -10.79
N LYS A 6 21.84 10.27 -10.12
CA LYS A 6 22.08 10.29 -8.67
C LYS A 6 20.82 9.90 -7.89
N ILE A 7 19.65 10.47 -8.22
CA ILE A 7 18.38 10.16 -7.56
C ILE A 7 18.07 8.67 -7.68
N LYS A 8 18.23 8.09 -8.87
CA LYS A 8 18.01 6.66 -9.08
C LYS A 8 18.96 5.80 -8.24
N GLN A 9 20.25 6.15 -8.19
CA GLN A 9 21.22 5.44 -7.36
C GLN A 9 20.87 5.49 -5.86
N LEU A 10 20.39 6.64 -5.37
CA LEU A 10 19.90 6.77 -4.00
C LEU A 10 18.69 5.88 -3.75
N ALA A 11 17.69 5.91 -4.64
CA ALA A 11 16.50 5.07 -4.53
C ALA A 11 16.84 3.57 -4.56
N ASP A 12 17.69 3.13 -5.49
CA ASP A 12 18.15 1.74 -5.58
C ASP A 12 18.93 1.32 -4.32
N SER A 13 19.75 2.23 -3.77
CA SER A 13 20.48 1.96 -2.54
C SER A 13 19.56 1.94 -1.31
N ALA A 14 18.51 2.77 -1.27
CA ALA A 14 17.52 2.77 -0.21
C ALA A 14 16.75 1.45 -0.18
N LEU A 15 16.33 0.94 -1.35
CA LEU A 15 15.68 -0.36 -1.48
C LEU A 15 16.58 -1.50 -0.97
N LYS A 16 17.87 -1.49 -1.32
CA LYS A 16 18.84 -2.48 -0.81
C LYS A 16 19.01 -2.41 0.71
N SER A 17 19.07 -1.21 1.29
CA SER A 17 19.13 -1.04 2.75
C SER A 17 17.85 -1.58 3.41
N HIS A 18 16.67 -1.30 2.83
CA HIS A 18 15.38 -1.83 3.28
C HIS A 18 15.33 -3.36 3.27
N GLU A 19 15.79 -4.00 2.19
CA GLU A 19 15.86 -5.46 2.07
C GLU A 19 16.78 -6.08 3.14
N LYS A 20 17.87 -5.39 3.50
CA LYS A 20 18.77 -5.77 4.60
C LYS A 20 18.21 -5.47 5.98
N LYS A 21 17.01 -4.88 6.06
CA LYS A 21 16.36 -4.41 7.29
C LYS A 21 17.09 -3.27 7.98
N ASP A 22 17.95 -2.57 7.25
CA ASP A 22 18.56 -1.32 7.69
C ASP A 22 17.61 -0.16 7.34
N TYR A 23 16.56 -0.04 8.16
CA TYR A 23 15.45 0.86 7.86
C TYR A 23 15.80 2.33 8.07
N GLU A 24 16.71 2.64 8.99
CA GLU A 24 17.22 4.00 9.19
C GLU A 24 18.03 4.45 7.96
N GLU A 25 18.97 3.62 7.51
CA GLU A 25 19.79 3.92 6.34
C GLU A 25 18.98 3.95 5.03
N ALA A 26 17.88 3.19 4.96
CA ALA A 26 16.93 3.26 3.85
C ALA A 26 16.13 4.57 3.86
N GLU A 27 15.64 5.00 5.03
CA GLU A 27 14.90 6.25 5.20
C GLU A 27 15.73 7.46 4.79
N GLU A 28 16.96 7.57 5.29
CA GLU A 28 17.88 8.67 4.95
C GLU A 28 18.03 8.82 3.43
N LYS A 29 18.24 7.70 2.73
CA LYS A 29 18.44 7.72 1.27
C LYS A 29 17.16 8.01 0.49
N PHE A 30 16.02 7.51 0.93
CA PHE A 30 14.74 7.86 0.32
C PHE A 30 14.46 9.36 0.48
N LEU A 31 14.69 9.93 1.67
CA LEU A 31 14.52 11.36 1.93
C LEU A 31 15.50 12.21 1.12
N GLU A 32 16.78 11.81 0.98
CA GLU A 32 17.73 12.49 0.09
C GLU A 32 17.25 12.44 -1.37
N ALA A 33 16.75 11.29 -1.82
CA ALA A 33 16.25 11.15 -3.19
C ALA A 33 15.02 12.05 -3.45
N LEU A 34 14.08 12.14 -2.51
CA LEU A 34 12.92 13.05 -2.60
C LEU A 34 13.34 14.52 -2.54
N TYR A 35 14.32 14.87 -1.69
CA TYR A 35 14.82 16.25 -1.62
C TYR A 35 15.43 16.71 -2.96
N LEU A 36 16.12 15.80 -3.67
CA LEU A 36 16.69 16.08 -4.98
C LEU A 36 15.65 16.03 -6.12
N LEU A 37 14.49 15.41 -5.89
CA LEU A 37 13.39 15.25 -6.83
C LEU A 37 12.15 15.99 -6.31
N ASP A 38 12.09 17.30 -6.49
CA ASP A 38 10.97 18.14 -6.01
C ASP A 38 9.73 18.10 -6.94
N ASP A 39 9.79 17.33 -8.03
CA ASP A 39 8.66 17.15 -8.95
C ASP A 39 7.78 15.96 -8.52
N LYS A 40 6.66 16.28 -7.88
CA LYS A 40 5.70 15.29 -7.38
C LYS A 40 4.93 14.53 -8.46
N GLU A 41 4.89 15.06 -9.68
CA GLU A 41 4.25 14.39 -10.82
C GLU A 41 5.18 13.36 -11.48
N ASN A 42 6.46 13.34 -11.08
CA ASN A 42 7.44 12.41 -11.61
C ASN A 42 7.15 10.96 -11.16
N GLU A 43 7.20 10.00 -12.09
CA GLU A 43 7.01 8.57 -11.78
C GLU A 43 8.03 8.04 -10.76
N LEU A 44 9.28 8.51 -10.83
CA LEU A 44 10.32 8.11 -9.89
C LEU A 44 10.03 8.65 -8.48
N TYR A 45 9.43 9.85 -8.38
CA TYR A 45 9.01 10.40 -7.09
C TYR A 45 7.97 9.51 -6.43
N GLN A 46 6.96 9.07 -7.20
CA GLN A 46 5.92 8.17 -6.69
C GLN A 46 6.49 6.83 -6.21
N LEU A 47 7.43 6.25 -6.95
CA LEU A 47 8.12 5.02 -6.55
C LEU A 47 8.92 5.21 -5.25
N ILE A 48 9.60 6.34 -5.08
CA ILE A 48 10.35 6.65 -3.87
C ILE A 48 9.41 6.84 -2.67
N VAL A 49 8.30 7.57 -2.84
CA VAL A 49 7.28 7.75 -1.80
C VAL A 49 6.69 6.40 -1.37
N TYR A 50 6.40 5.51 -2.32
CA TYR A 50 5.95 4.15 -2.05
C TYR A 50 6.96 3.37 -1.20
N GLY A 51 8.23 3.35 -1.63
CA GLY A 51 9.31 2.66 -0.92
C GLY A 51 9.52 3.20 0.50
N LEU A 52 9.48 4.53 0.67
CA LEU A 52 9.55 5.17 1.97
C LEU A 52 8.36 4.80 2.86
N GLY A 53 7.14 4.74 2.30
CA GLY A 53 5.94 4.31 3.02
C GLY A 53 6.06 2.88 3.55
N LEU A 54 6.54 1.94 2.73
CA LEU A 54 6.83 0.58 3.16
C LEU A 54 7.91 0.52 4.24
N ASN A 55 8.95 1.35 4.11
CA ASN A 55 10.02 1.46 5.10
C ASN A 55 9.49 1.92 6.46
N TYR A 56 8.69 2.99 6.48
CA TYR A 56 8.02 3.46 7.69
C TYR A 56 7.11 2.39 8.31
N LEU A 57 6.42 1.61 7.49
CA LEU A 57 5.60 0.50 7.97
C LEU A 57 6.43 -0.53 8.76
N LYS A 58 7.64 -0.87 8.27
CA LYS A 58 8.54 -1.80 8.97
C LYS A 58 9.07 -1.24 10.27
N GLN A 59 9.21 0.08 10.36
CA GLN A 59 9.59 0.79 11.58
C GLN A 59 8.42 1.02 12.55
N SER A 60 7.20 0.59 12.20
CA SER A 60 5.96 0.96 12.93
C SER A 60 5.71 2.47 13.00
N ASN A 61 6.31 3.25 12.11
CA ASN A 61 6.01 4.66 11.93
C ASN A 61 4.73 4.80 11.09
N PHE A 62 3.59 4.55 11.73
CA PHE A 62 2.30 4.52 11.04
C PHE A 62 1.88 5.88 10.47
N GLU A 63 2.27 6.98 11.11
CA GLU A 63 1.98 8.33 10.62
C GLU A 63 2.77 8.63 9.34
N GLY A 64 4.07 8.30 9.32
CA GLY A 64 4.90 8.45 8.12
C GLY A 64 4.37 7.60 6.96
N ALA A 65 4.07 6.31 7.23
CA ALA A 65 3.52 5.41 6.22
C ALA A 65 2.17 5.89 5.67
N ARG A 66 1.28 6.36 6.55
CA ARG A 66 -0.03 6.92 6.16
C ARG A 66 0.15 8.08 5.18
N ARG A 67 1.00 9.05 5.51
CA ARG A 67 1.24 10.22 4.63
C ARG A 67 1.76 9.80 3.26
N CYS A 68 2.70 8.87 3.22
CA CYS A 68 3.23 8.35 1.95
C CYS A 68 2.12 7.71 1.08
N PHE A 69 1.29 6.85 1.66
CA PHE A 69 0.24 6.18 0.88
C PHE A 69 -0.97 7.08 0.55
N GLU A 70 -1.29 8.07 1.39
CA GLU A 70 -2.29 9.10 1.05
C GLU A 70 -1.83 9.95 -0.14
N GLU A 71 -0.55 10.37 -0.14
CA GLU A 71 0.04 11.11 -1.25
C GLU A 71 0.10 10.25 -2.52
N GLY A 72 0.56 9.01 -2.41
CA GLY A 72 0.58 8.05 -3.53
C GLY A 72 -0.81 7.83 -4.12
N ARG A 73 -1.83 7.64 -3.27
CA ARG A 73 -3.22 7.44 -3.71
C ARG A 73 -3.77 8.68 -4.44
N LEU A 74 -3.49 9.88 -3.92
CA LEU A 74 -3.90 11.12 -4.56
C LEU A 74 -3.27 11.29 -5.95
N ASN A 75 -1.96 10.99 -6.06
CA ASN A 75 -1.24 11.08 -7.32
C ASN A 75 -1.71 10.03 -8.33
N ALA A 76 -1.91 8.78 -7.90
CA ALA A 76 -2.47 7.72 -8.73
C ALA A 76 -3.85 8.10 -9.29
N ARG A 77 -4.70 8.70 -8.46
CA ARG A 77 -6.02 9.20 -8.89
C ARG A 77 -5.91 10.31 -9.94
N LYS A 78 -5.01 11.29 -9.75
CA LYS A 78 -4.77 12.36 -10.73
C LYS A 78 -4.27 11.82 -12.07
N ALA A 79 -3.45 10.78 -12.03
CA ALA A 79 -2.91 10.11 -13.21
C ALA A 79 -3.88 9.06 -13.81
N GLU A 80 -5.09 8.91 -13.26
CA GLU A 80 -6.06 7.89 -13.64
C GLU A 80 -5.51 6.44 -13.58
N ASN A 81 -4.49 6.21 -12.76
CA ASN A 81 -3.86 4.90 -12.56
C ASN A 81 -4.62 4.12 -11.47
N ILE A 82 -5.71 3.48 -11.89
CA ILE A 82 -6.61 2.70 -11.00
C ILE A 82 -5.87 1.60 -10.23
N SER A 83 -4.92 0.91 -10.87
CA SER A 83 -4.18 -0.18 -10.24
C SER A 83 -3.32 0.32 -9.08
N HIS A 84 -2.57 1.41 -9.28
CA HIS A 84 -1.75 1.99 -8.23
C HIS A 84 -2.60 2.67 -7.14
N GLU A 85 -3.74 3.28 -7.50
CA GLU A 85 -4.67 3.83 -6.52
C GLU A 85 -5.21 2.76 -5.57
N LEU A 86 -5.57 1.58 -6.12
CA LEU A 86 -6.03 0.43 -5.36
C LEU A 86 -4.94 -0.16 -4.45
N GLU A 87 -3.69 -0.21 -4.92
CA GLU A 87 -2.55 -0.64 -4.10
C GLU A 87 -2.32 0.31 -2.91
N MET A 88 -2.32 1.62 -3.14
CA MET A 88 -2.15 2.60 -2.05
C MET A 88 -3.31 2.56 -1.06
N HIS A 89 -4.54 2.35 -1.55
CA HIS A 89 -5.71 2.17 -0.70
C HIS A 89 -5.56 0.93 0.19
N HIS A 90 -5.14 -0.20 -0.37
CA HIS A 90 -4.87 -1.42 0.38
C HIS A 90 -3.83 -1.18 1.48
N LEU A 91 -2.73 -0.50 1.16
CA LEU A 91 -1.68 -0.21 2.14
C LEU A 91 -2.16 0.71 3.27
N LEU A 92 -3.09 1.65 3.00
CA LEU A 92 -3.75 2.42 4.06
C LEU A 92 -4.55 1.53 5.01
N VAL A 93 -5.33 0.56 4.49
CA VAL A 93 -6.04 -0.42 5.32
C VAL A 93 -5.07 -1.16 6.24
N VAL A 94 -3.92 -1.59 5.68
CA VAL A 94 -2.85 -2.27 6.44
C VAL A 94 -2.27 -1.36 7.53
N VAL A 95 -1.99 -0.08 7.23
CA VAL A 95 -1.49 0.91 8.20
C VAL A 95 -2.44 1.01 9.39
N TYR A 96 -3.73 1.30 9.15
CA TYR A 96 -4.70 1.49 10.23
C TYR A 96 -4.87 0.20 11.06
N ARG A 97 -4.93 -0.98 10.43
CA ARG A 97 -5.01 -2.25 11.17
C ARG A 97 -3.79 -2.51 12.05
N GLN A 98 -2.59 -2.16 11.58
CA GLN A 98 -1.34 -2.33 12.34
C GLN A 98 -1.21 -1.28 13.46
N ALA A 99 -1.65 -0.05 13.22
CA ALA A 99 -1.72 1.02 14.22
C ALA A 99 -2.74 0.76 15.33
N GLY A 100 -3.66 -0.18 15.12
CA GLY A 100 -4.68 -0.56 16.12
C GLY A 100 -5.99 0.21 15.99
N ASP A 101 -6.09 1.12 15.02
CA ASP A 101 -7.35 1.80 14.69
C ASP A 101 -8.18 0.89 13.78
N ILE A 102 -8.84 -0.07 14.42
CA ILE A 102 -9.55 -1.16 13.72
C ILE A 102 -10.83 -0.66 13.06
N GLU A 103 -11.47 0.37 13.60
CA GLU A 103 -12.67 0.98 13.00
C GLU A 103 -12.35 1.73 11.71
N ALA A 104 -11.27 2.54 11.70
CA ALA A 104 -10.82 3.17 10.45
C ALA A 104 -10.39 2.13 9.40
N ALA A 105 -9.68 1.07 9.83
CA ALA A 105 -9.30 -0.03 8.94
C ALA A 105 -10.53 -0.72 8.33
N LYS A 106 -11.59 -0.95 9.12
CA LYS A 106 -12.85 -1.54 8.65
C LYS A 106 -13.48 -0.68 7.56
N LEU A 107 -13.68 0.62 7.82
CA LEU A 107 -14.30 1.53 6.85
C LEU A 107 -13.51 1.58 5.54
N LEU A 108 -12.19 1.75 5.62
CA LEU A 108 -11.33 1.77 4.44
C LEU A 108 -11.34 0.44 3.67
N SER A 109 -11.37 -0.70 4.38
CA SER A 109 -11.43 -2.02 3.74
C SER A 109 -12.75 -2.22 2.98
N GLU A 110 -13.87 -1.77 3.54
CA GLU A 110 -15.17 -1.82 2.87
C GLU A 110 -15.20 -0.92 1.62
N GLU A 111 -14.62 0.29 1.72
CA GLU A 111 -14.46 1.20 0.58
C GLU A 111 -13.55 0.61 -0.50
N GLU A 112 -12.42 0.01 -0.13
CA GLU A 112 -11.48 -0.65 -1.04
C GLU A 112 -12.17 -1.75 -1.85
N ILE A 113 -12.89 -2.65 -1.17
CA ILE A 113 -13.60 -3.76 -1.81
C ILE A 113 -14.67 -3.23 -2.78
N LEU A 114 -15.45 -2.23 -2.38
CA LEU A 114 -16.46 -1.61 -3.25
C LEU A 114 -15.81 -0.97 -4.49
N TYR A 115 -14.70 -0.23 -4.29
CA TYR A 115 -13.97 0.42 -5.36
C TYR A 115 -13.39 -0.60 -6.34
N ARG A 116 -12.76 -1.67 -5.83
CA ARG A 116 -12.17 -2.75 -6.64
C ARG A 116 -13.24 -3.47 -7.45
N LYS A 117 -14.40 -3.79 -6.87
CA LYS A 117 -15.53 -4.37 -7.61
C LYS A 117 -16.06 -3.48 -8.73
N LYS A 118 -16.04 -2.16 -8.54
CA LYS A 118 -16.54 -1.20 -9.53
C LYS A 118 -15.55 -0.98 -10.68
N HIS A 119 -14.26 -0.87 -10.37
CA HIS A 119 -13.25 -0.40 -11.32
C HIS A 119 -12.32 -1.51 -11.84
N ALA A 120 -12.20 -2.63 -11.12
CA ALA A 120 -11.38 -3.77 -11.47
C ALA A 120 -12.07 -5.11 -11.08
N PRO A 121 -13.29 -5.41 -11.59
CA PRO A 121 -14.06 -6.58 -11.15
C PRO A 121 -13.40 -7.94 -11.43
N ASN A 122 -12.45 -8.00 -12.37
CA ASN A 122 -11.70 -9.19 -12.73
C ASN A 122 -10.31 -9.26 -12.06
N ASP A 123 -9.97 -8.29 -11.21
CA ASP A 123 -8.77 -8.34 -10.36
C ASP A 123 -9.01 -9.31 -9.20
N TYR A 124 -9.07 -10.60 -9.52
CA TYR A 124 -9.35 -11.65 -8.56
C TYR A 124 -8.25 -11.76 -7.50
N GLU A 125 -7.00 -11.50 -7.87
CA GLU A 125 -5.89 -11.47 -6.92
C GLU A 125 -6.06 -10.33 -5.91
N GLY A 126 -6.27 -9.10 -6.38
CA GLY A 126 -6.48 -7.95 -5.50
C GLY A 126 -7.75 -8.08 -4.65
N LEU A 127 -8.84 -8.66 -5.20
CA LEU A 127 -10.04 -8.95 -4.41
C LEU A 127 -9.77 -9.99 -3.33
N ALA A 128 -9.03 -11.05 -3.63
CA ALA A 128 -8.66 -12.06 -2.65
C ALA A 128 -7.85 -11.44 -1.50
N VAL A 129 -6.87 -10.61 -1.82
CA VAL A 129 -6.03 -9.90 -0.85
C VAL A 129 -6.85 -8.92 0.00
N ALA A 130 -7.71 -8.09 -0.60
CA ALA A 130 -8.57 -7.15 0.11
C ALA A 130 -9.54 -7.84 1.07
N TYR A 131 -10.20 -8.92 0.62
CA TYR A 131 -11.08 -9.71 1.47
C TYR A 131 -10.34 -10.43 2.60
N PHE A 132 -9.13 -10.92 2.34
CA PHE A 132 -8.32 -11.54 3.39
C PHE A 132 -7.93 -10.51 4.46
N GLU A 133 -7.57 -9.28 4.07
CA GLU A 133 -7.28 -8.21 5.02
C GLU A 133 -8.52 -7.80 5.82
N ALA A 134 -9.69 -7.71 5.18
CA ALA A 134 -10.99 -7.51 5.85
C ALA A 134 -11.26 -8.60 6.90
N SER A 135 -10.94 -9.87 6.59
CA SER A 135 -11.10 -10.98 7.55
C SER A 135 -10.27 -10.75 8.82
N LYS A 136 -9.04 -10.27 8.68
CA LYS A 136 -8.17 -9.96 9.83
C LYS A 136 -8.73 -8.83 10.68
N ILE A 137 -9.41 -7.87 10.07
CA ILE A 137 -10.09 -6.76 10.74
C ILE A 137 -11.31 -7.27 11.51
N TYR A 138 -12.22 -7.99 10.86
CA TYR A 138 -13.42 -8.54 11.52
C TYR A 138 -13.07 -9.53 12.64
N ARG A 139 -12.00 -10.31 12.49
CA ARG A 139 -11.47 -11.15 13.57
C ARG A 139 -11.01 -10.33 14.77
N LYS A 140 -10.37 -9.17 14.58
CA LYS A 140 -9.99 -8.28 15.68
C LYS A 140 -11.20 -7.63 16.36
N LEU A 141 -12.28 -7.38 15.61
CA LEU A 141 -13.54 -6.84 16.15
C LEU A 141 -14.38 -7.90 16.88
N GLY A 142 -14.06 -9.19 16.75
CA GLY A 142 -14.85 -10.28 17.33
C GLY A 142 -16.12 -10.63 16.56
N ASP A 143 -16.29 -10.09 15.35
CA ASP A 143 -17.42 -10.41 14.47
C ASP A 143 -17.11 -11.67 13.67
N THR A 144 -17.40 -12.82 14.27
CA THR A 144 -17.14 -14.15 13.69
C THR A 144 -17.94 -14.38 12.42
N GLU A 145 -19.19 -13.91 12.34
CA GLU A 145 -20.05 -14.10 11.17
C GLU A 145 -19.48 -13.35 9.97
N LYS A 146 -19.13 -12.07 10.13
CA LYS A 146 -18.50 -11.30 9.06
C LYS A 146 -17.13 -11.83 8.70
N TYR A 147 -16.33 -12.23 9.67
CA TYR A 147 -15.04 -12.88 9.42
C TYR A 147 -15.18 -14.08 8.48
N GLU A 148 -16.08 -15.03 8.78
CA GLU A 148 -16.29 -16.20 7.93
C GLU A 148 -16.80 -15.83 6.54
N GLN A 149 -17.71 -14.87 6.46
CA GLN A 149 -18.25 -14.38 5.19
C GLN A 149 -17.14 -13.85 4.29
N VAL A 150 -16.34 -12.90 4.78
CA VAL A 150 -15.29 -12.27 3.96
C VAL A 150 -14.10 -13.20 3.71
N PHE A 151 -13.82 -14.13 4.62
CA PHE A 151 -12.78 -15.13 4.40
C PHE A 151 -13.16 -16.12 3.28
N LYS A 152 -14.44 -16.52 3.19
CA LYS A 152 -14.95 -17.32 2.08
C LYS A 152 -14.82 -16.59 0.74
N GLU A 153 -15.11 -15.28 0.72
CA GLU A 153 -14.91 -14.43 -0.47
C GLU A 153 -13.43 -14.37 -0.89
N ALA A 154 -12.51 -14.26 0.07
CA ALA A 154 -11.08 -14.27 -0.20
C ALA A 154 -10.65 -15.57 -0.90
N LEU A 155 -11.07 -16.73 -0.37
CA LEU A 155 -10.77 -18.04 -0.96
C LEU A 155 -11.41 -18.23 -2.34
N SER A 156 -12.66 -17.79 -2.52
CA SER A 156 -13.35 -17.88 -3.80
C SER A 156 -12.64 -17.09 -4.90
N ASN A 157 -12.13 -15.89 -4.58
CA ASN A 157 -11.37 -15.09 -5.53
C ASN A 157 -9.97 -15.69 -5.78
N ALA A 158 -9.30 -16.21 -4.75
CA ALA A 158 -8.00 -16.87 -4.91
C ALA A 158 -8.07 -18.09 -5.84
N GLN A 159 -9.15 -18.89 -5.75
CA GLN A 159 -9.36 -20.03 -6.66
C GLN A 159 -9.48 -19.59 -8.12
N LYS A 160 -10.14 -18.46 -8.39
CA LYS A 160 -10.26 -17.95 -9.76
C LYS A 160 -8.92 -17.54 -10.36
N VAL A 161 -7.94 -17.16 -9.55
CA VAL A 161 -6.59 -16.84 -10.03
C VAL A 161 -5.89 -18.08 -10.59
N THR A 162 -6.10 -19.25 -9.97
CA THR A 162 -5.43 -20.51 -10.36
C THR A 162 -6.05 -21.23 -11.55
N ASP A 163 -7.23 -20.78 -12.00
CA ASP A 163 -7.99 -21.41 -13.08
C ASP A 163 -7.68 -20.81 -14.48
N PHE A 164 -6.65 -19.94 -14.58
CA PHE A 164 -6.15 -19.33 -15.82
C PHE A 164 -4.85 -19.98 -16.31
#